data_AF-A0A0D2UHK8-F1
#
_entry.id   AF-A0A0D2UHK8-F1
#
_cell.length_a   1.000
_cell.length_b   1.000
_cell.length_c   1.000
_cell.angle_alpha   90.00
_cell.angle_beta   90.00
_cell.angle_gamma   90.00
#
_symmetry.space_group_name_H-M   'P 1'
#
loop_
_entity.id
_entity.type
_entity.pdbx_description
1 polymer ?
#
loop_
_entity_poly.entity_id
_entity_poly.type
_entity_poly.pdbx_seq_one_letter_code
_entity_poly.pdbx_strand_id
1 'polypeptide(L)'
;MVDGNGLLHPRGKSVIYSIKCPYQLSPSLYFEVFPWPGFGLASHLGVIANIPTIGVGKNLHHVDGLTQSGVRKLLEAEENKAKGIITLRGNSGFIWGVAMRSEQGSLKPVFVSVGHRVSLETAIEIVNMTCKFRVPEPIRQADIRSREHLRKLKMK
;
A
#
# COMPACT_ATOMS: atom_id res chain seq x y z
N MET A 1 -1.92 -0.72 -2.59
CA MET A 1 -2.66 -1.93 -2.97
C MET A 1 -3.74 -1.53 -3.95
N VAL A 2 -3.81 -2.23 -5.07
CA VAL A 2 -4.93 -2.15 -6.02
C VAL A 2 -6.19 -2.73 -5.37
N ASP A 3 -7.37 -2.26 -5.79
CA ASP A 3 -8.58 -3.01 -5.48
C ASP A 3 -8.63 -4.34 -6.28
N GLY A 4 -9.54 -5.24 -5.90
CA GLY A 4 -9.75 -6.53 -6.56
C GLY A 4 -10.14 -6.47 -8.02
N ASN A 5 -10.44 -5.26 -8.51
CA ASN A 5 -10.78 -5.01 -9.89
C ASN A 5 -9.58 -4.43 -10.67
N GLY A 6 -8.39 -4.39 -10.07
CA GLY A 6 -7.20 -3.78 -10.67
C GLY A 6 -7.27 -2.26 -10.77
N LEU A 7 -8.30 -1.64 -10.17
CA LEU A 7 -8.54 -0.21 -10.22
C LEU A 7 -8.15 0.44 -8.88
N LEU A 8 -7.80 1.72 -8.94
CA LEU A 8 -7.70 2.54 -7.75
C LEU A 8 -9.05 3.20 -7.59
N HIS A 9 -9.93 2.70 -6.71
CA HIS A 9 -11.03 3.53 -6.23
C HIS A 9 -10.45 4.70 -5.41
N PRO A 10 -10.49 5.94 -5.92
CA PRO A 10 -9.99 7.09 -5.17
C PRO A 10 -11.00 7.35 -4.05
N ARG A 11 -10.64 7.11 -2.79
CA ARG A 11 -11.47 7.56 -1.65
C ARG A 11 -11.40 9.07 -1.39
N GLY A 12 -10.86 9.83 -2.33
CA GLY A 12 -10.84 11.29 -2.34
C GLY A 12 -11.08 11.76 -3.76
N LYS A 13 -11.79 12.88 -3.93
CA LYS A 13 -12.04 13.51 -5.23
C LYS A 13 -10.78 13.40 -6.10
N SER A 14 -10.97 12.83 -7.28
CA SER A 14 -9.97 12.60 -8.33
C SER A 14 -8.89 13.68 -8.38
N VAL A 15 -7.78 13.47 -7.67
CA VAL A 15 -6.51 14.11 -7.99
C VAL A 15 -5.85 13.17 -9.00
N ILE A 16 -6.22 13.34 -10.27
CA ILE A 16 -5.43 12.82 -11.37
C ILE A 16 -4.11 13.59 -11.30
N TYR A 17 -3.06 12.95 -10.80
CA TYR A 17 -1.71 13.49 -10.90
C TYR A 17 -1.33 13.49 -12.38
N SER A 18 -1.55 14.60 -13.08
CA SER A 18 -0.82 14.90 -14.30
C SER A 18 0.56 15.40 -13.89
N ILE A 19 1.47 14.47 -13.59
CA ILE A 19 2.89 14.79 -13.48
C ILE A 19 3.43 14.74 -14.90
N LYS A 20 3.59 15.91 -15.52
CA LYS A 20 4.34 16.03 -16.78
C LYS A 20 5.77 15.55 -16.52
N CYS A 21 6.11 14.40 -17.10
CA CYS A 21 7.49 13.92 -17.19
C CYS A 21 8.30 14.93 -18.03
N PRO A 22 9.36 15.58 -17.50
CA PRO A 22 10.16 16.53 -18.27
C PRO A 22 11.18 15.85 -19.20
N TYR A 23 11.24 14.52 -19.23
CA TYR A 23 12.12 13.77 -20.13
C TYR A 23 11.30 13.21 -21.29
N GLN A 24 11.35 13.98 -22.37
CA GLN A 24 10.67 13.81 -23.64
C GLN A 24 11.30 12.64 -24.42
N LEU A 25 10.62 11.49 -24.48
CA LEU A 25 10.91 10.42 -25.44
C LEU A 25 9.57 9.94 -26.03
N SER A 26 9.32 10.36 -27.28
CA SER A 26 8.33 9.88 -28.28
C SER A 26 6.86 9.63 -27.85
N PRO A 27 5.87 10.17 -28.58
CA PRO A 27 4.46 10.08 -28.23
C PRO A 27 3.83 8.76 -28.70
N SER A 28 4.01 7.66 -27.94
CA SER A 28 3.19 6.45 -28.11
C SER A 28 3.48 5.39 -27.05
N LEU A 29 3.45 5.75 -25.76
CA LEU A 29 3.25 4.78 -24.69
C LEU A 29 1.97 5.12 -23.95
N TYR A 30 0.85 4.86 -24.62
CA TYR A 30 -0.40 4.63 -23.91
C TYR A 30 -0.15 3.40 -23.05
N PHE A 31 0.07 3.59 -21.75
CA PHE A 31 -0.24 2.53 -20.80
C PHE A 31 -1.75 2.37 -20.88
N GLU A 32 -2.22 1.57 -21.84
CA GLU A 32 -3.44 0.82 -21.64
C GLU A 32 -3.26 0.14 -20.29
N VAL A 33 -3.97 0.65 -19.28
CA VAL A 33 -4.09 -0.01 -17.99
C VAL A 33 -4.89 -1.26 -18.27
N PHE A 34 -4.24 -2.27 -18.85
CA PHE A 34 -4.71 -3.63 -18.75
C PHE A 34 -4.92 -3.86 -17.26
N PRO A 35 -6.10 -4.33 -16.83
CA PRO A 35 -6.37 -4.63 -15.44
C PRO A 35 -5.54 -5.85 -15.05
N TRP A 36 -4.24 -5.62 -14.86
CA TRP A 36 -3.31 -6.60 -14.34
C TRP A 36 -3.50 -6.60 -12.83
N PRO A 37 -4.01 -7.69 -12.24
CA PRO A 37 -4.13 -7.78 -10.80
C PRO A 37 -2.71 -7.69 -10.22
N GLY A 38 -2.41 -6.60 -9.50
CA GLY A 38 -1.13 -6.37 -8.81
C GLY A 38 -0.40 -5.07 -9.10
N PHE A 39 -0.86 -4.21 -10.01
CA PHE A 39 -0.15 -2.97 -10.34
C PHE A 39 -0.68 -1.74 -9.57
N GLY A 40 -0.19 -1.53 -8.34
CA GLY A 40 -0.64 -0.43 -7.47
C GLY A 40 0.16 0.88 -7.62
N LEU A 41 -0.28 1.94 -6.93
CA LEU A 41 0.40 3.24 -6.91
C LEU A 41 1.90 3.15 -6.57
N ALA A 42 2.28 2.30 -5.62
CA ALA A 42 3.67 2.12 -5.24
C ALA A 42 4.50 1.55 -6.41
N SER A 43 3.98 0.52 -7.09
CA SER A 43 4.62 -0.08 -8.27
C SER A 43 4.69 0.90 -9.43
N HIS A 44 3.60 1.62 -9.71
CA HIS A 44 3.54 2.63 -10.77
C HIS A 44 4.54 3.76 -10.55
N LEU A 45 4.55 4.36 -9.36
CA LEU A 45 5.50 5.41 -9.01
C LEU A 45 6.95 4.90 -9.05
N GLY A 46 7.18 3.69 -8.53
CA GLY A 46 8.51 3.10 -8.49
C GLY A 46 9.09 2.86 -9.88
N VAL A 47 8.28 2.37 -10.82
CA VAL A 47 8.70 2.17 -12.21
C VAL A 47 9.01 3.50 -12.88
N ILE A 48 8.13 4.50 -12.77
CA ILE A 48 8.32 5.81 -13.42
C ILE A 48 9.55 6.53 -12.87
N ALA A 49 9.74 6.51 -11.54
CA ALA A 49 10.84 7.21 -10.89
C ALA A 49 12.12 6.35 -10.79
N ASN A 50 12.06 5.08 -11.17
CA ASN A 50 13.14 4.09 -11.04
C ASN A 50 13.77 4.03 -9.63
N ILE A 51 12.93 4.12 -8.59
CA ILE A 51 13.33 4.07 -7.18
C ILE A 51 12.65 2.91 -6.45
N PRO A 52 13.28 2.34 -5.39
CA PRO A 52 12.63 1.34 -4.56
C PRO A 52 11.36 1.89 -3.90
N THR A 53 10.26 1.15 -3.99
CA THR A 53 8.99 1.56 -3.39
C THR A 53 8.30 0.41 -2.67
N ILE A 54 7.64 0.74 -1.57
CA ILE A 54 6.88 -0.19 -0.72
C ILE A 54 5.44 0.30 -0.66
N GLY A 55 4.48 -0.61 -0.83
CA GLY A 55 3.06 -0.32 -0.64
C GLY A 55 2.64 -0.57 0.80
N VAL A 56 2.05 0.42 1.47
CA VAL A 56 1.47 0.24 2.82
C VAL A 56 0.01 0.70 2.83
N GLY A 57 -0.90 -0.22 3.12
CA GLY A 57 -2.34 0.00 3.18
C GLY A 57 -2.89 -0.03 4.61
N LYS A 58 -3.83 0.86 4.92
CA LYS A 58 -4.60 0.84 6.20
C LYS A 58 -5.78 -0.16 6.18
N ASN A 59 -6.18 -0.60 4.99
CA ASN A 59 -7.28 -1.55 4.74
C ASN A 59 -6.83 -2.56 3.68
N LEU A 60 -7.33 -3.79 3.81
CA LEU A 60 -7.15 -4.81 2.79
C LEU A 60 -8.15 -4.54 1.68
N HIS A 61 -7.65 -4.53 0.46
CA HIS A 61 -8.51 -4.57 -0.70
C HIS A 61 -8.87 -6.03 -0.98
N HIS A 62 -10.11 -6.29 -1.39
CA HIS A 62 -10.57 -7.63 -1.74
C HIS A 62 -9.78 -8.07 -2.96
N VAL A 63 -8.83 -9.00 -2.85
CA VAL A 63 -7.99 -9.44 -3.98
C VAL A 63 -7.84 -10.95 -3.89
N ASP A 64 -8.10 -11.67 -4.97
CA ASP A 64 -7.82 -13.12 -5.04
C ASP A 64 -8.39 -13.93 -3.85
N GLY A 65 -9.64 -13.64 -3.48
CA GLY A 65 -10.33 -14.27 -2.35
C GLY A 65 -9.94 -13.78 -0.96
N LEU A 66 -8.96 -12.88 -0.84
CA LEU A 66 -8.56 -12.31 0.44
C LEU A 66 -9.61 -11.32 0.96
N THR A 67 -10.14 -11.61 2.15
CA THR A 67 -11.11 -10.74 2.83
C THR A 67 -10.50 -10.11 4.07
N GLN A 68 -10.86 -8.85 4.35
CA GLN A 68 -10.36 -8.15 5.53
C GLN A 68 -10.83 -8.80 6.84
N SER A 69 -12.02 -9.41 6.86
CA SER A 69 -12.54 -10.17 8.00
C SER A 69 -11.78 -11.48 8.21
N GLY A 70 -11.49 -12.21 7.14
CA GLY A 70 -10.69 -13.45 7.20
C GLY A 70 -9.29 -13.19 7.76
N VAL A 71 -8.61 -12.17 7.26
CA VAL A 71 -7.26 -11.83 7.74
C VAL A 71 -7.26 -11.34 9.19
N ARG A 72 -8.29 -10.61 9.63
CA ARG A 72 -8.42 -10.23 11.05
C ARG A 72 -8.60 -11.43 11.95
N LYS A 73 -9.48 -12.37 11.60
CA LYS A 73 -9.68 -13.61 12.37
C LYS A 73 -8.39 -14.42 12.48
N LEU A 74 -7.62 -14.50 11.40
CA LEU A 74 -6.32 -15.18 11.41
C LEU A 74 -5.32 -14.47 12.34
N LEU A 75 -5.30 -13.12 12.33
CA LEU A 75 -4.44 -12.34 13.23
C LEU A 75 -4.84 -12.45 14.71
N GLU A 76 -6.14 -12.56 15.00
CA GLU A 76 -6.67 -12.79 16.34
C GLU A 76 -6.36 -14.22 16.82
N ALA A 77 -6.42 -15.22 15.95
CA ALA A 77 -6.06 -16.59 16.29
C ALA A 77 -4.54 -16.80 16.49
N GLU A 78 -3.72 -16.09 15.72
CA GLU A 78 -2.25 -16.08 15.82
C GLU A 78 -1.72 -15.18 16.96
N GLU A 79 -2.59 -14.52 17.72
CA GLU A 79 -2.24 -13.58 18.80
C GLU A 79 -1.31 -14.19 19.88
N ASN A 80 -1.17 -15.53 19.89
CA ASN A 80 -0.25 -16.28 20.76
C ASN A 80 1.18 -16.47 20.19
N LYS A 81 1.49 -16.05 18.95
CA LYS A 81 2.84 -16.17 18.35
C LYS A 81 3.51 -14.80 18.19
N ALA A 82 4.75 -14.74 18.65
CA ALA A 82 5.56 -13.55 18.98
C ALA A 82 5.83 -12.50 17.87
N LYS A 83 5.22 -12.56 16.68
CA LYS A 83 5.56 -11.63 15.57
C LYS A 83 4.39 -10.89 14.91
N GLY A 84 3.12 -11.27 15.12
CA GLY A 84 1.97 -10.49 14.63
C GLY A 84 1.95 -10.19 13.12
N ILE A 85 2.61 -11.04 12.32
CA ILE A 85 2.75 -10.91 10.86
C ILE A 85 2.11 -12.15 10.21
N ILE A 86 1.23 -11.94 9.24
CA ILE A 86 0.56 -13.00 8.48
C ILE A 86 0.76 -12.78 6.99
N THR A 87 1.15 -13.82 6.27
CA THR A 87 1.27 -13.80 4.82
C THR A 87 -0.11 -13.77 4.15
N LEU A 88 -0.29 -12.83 3.24
CA LEU A 88 -1.51 -12.67 2.44
C LEU A 88 -1.43 -13.57 1.21
N ARG A 89 -1.78 -14.85 1.39
CA ARG A 89 -1.83 -15.82 0.30
C ARG A 89 -3.25 -15.88 -0.28
N GLY A 90 -3.39 -15.53 -1.55
CA GLY A 90 -4.67 -15.61 -2.25
C GLY A 90 -5.02 -17.04 -2.67
N ASN A 91 -6.23 -17.22 -3.21
CA ASN A 91 -6.74 -18.52 -3.66
C ASN A 91 -5.89 -19.13 -4.79
N SER A 92 -5.27 -18.29 -5.62
CA SER A 92 -4.30 -18.71 -6.65
C SER A 92 -3.01 -19.31 -6.06
N GLY A 93 -2.79 -19.18 -4.75
CA GLY A 93 -1.54 -19.55 -4.10
C GLY A 93 -0.47 -18.44 -4.13
N PHE A 94 -0.73 -17.34 -4.85
CA PHE A 94 0.16 -16.18 -4.93
C PHE A 94 0.23 -15.41 -3.61
N ILE A 95 1.42 -14.88 -3.28
CA ILE A 95 1.65 -14.06 -2.09
C ILE A 95 1.53 -12.58 -2.48
N TRP A 96 0.44 -11.95 -2.06
CA TRP A 96 0.16 -10.54 -2.34
C TRP A 96 0.89 -9.56 -1.41
N GLY A 97 1.42 -10.07 -0.30
CA GLY A 97 2.10 -9.28 0.72
C GLY A 97 1.92 -9.86 2.12
N VAL A 98 1.96 -9.01 3.13
CA VAL A 98 1.70 -9.39 4.52
C VAL A 98 0.75 -8.45 5.22
N ALA A 99 0.00 -8.96 6.20
CA ALA A 99 -0.65 -8.17 7.22
C ALA A 99 0.23 -8.14 8.47
N MET A 100 0.48 -6.96 9.01
CA MET A 100 1.35 -6.75 10.16
C MET A 100 0.62 -5.91 11.22
N ARG A 101 0.66 -6.36 12.48
CA ARG A 101 0.37 -5.50 13.64
C ARG A 101 1.66 -4.81 14.04
N SER A 102 1.68 -3.49 13.94
CA SER A 102 2.89 -2.70 14.21
C SER A 102 3.04 -2.27 15.68
N GLU A 103 2.03 -2.46 16.52
CA GLU A 103 2.04 -2.09 17.94
C GLU A 103 1.28 -3.16 18.75
N GLN A 104 1.84 -3.55 19.91
CA GLN A 104 1.19 -4.46 20.85
C GLN A 104 -0.12 -3.82 21.34
N GLY A 105 -1.25 -4.46 21.04
CA GLY A 105 -2.59 -3.93 21.36
C GLY A 105 -3.31 -3.21 20.22
N SER A 106 -2.65 -2.94 19.07
CA SER A 106 -3.35 -2.33 17.93
C SER A 106 -4.34 -3.32 17.30
N LEU A 107 -5.64 -3.03 17.36
CA LEU A 107 -6.71 -3.88 16.81
C LEU A 107 -6.73 -3.92 15.26
N LYS A 108 -6.02 -3.01 14.60
CA LYS A 108 -6.12 -2.84 13.14
C LYS A 108 -4.74 -3.00 12.50
N PRO A 109 -4.50 -4.07 11.71
CA PRO A 109 -3.23 -4.26 11.04
C PRO A 109 -2.99 -3.19 9.96
N VAL A 110 -1.75 -3.14 9.50
CA VAL A 110 -1.33 -2.56 8.23
C VAL A 110 -1.02 -3.67 7.24
N PHE A 111 -1.21 -3.40 5.96
CA PHE A 111 -0.97 -4.36 4.89
C PHE A 111 0.22 -3.87 4.08
N VAL A 112 1.26 -4.69 3.98
CA VAL A 112 2.50 -4.36 3.28
C VAL A 112 2.59 -5.19 2.01
N SER A 113 2.89 -4.54 0.89
CA SER A 113 3.11 -5.18 -0.41
C SER A 113 4.36 -4.63 -1.07
N VAL A 114 4.98 -5.43 -1.94
CA VAL A 114 6.07 -4.97 -2.80
C VAL A 114 5.55 -3.88 -3.76
N GLY A 115 6.35 -2.83 -3.96
CA GLY A 115 6.11 -1.82 -4.99
C GLY A 115 7.02 -2.04 -6.19
N HIS A 116 8.28 -1.63 -6.07
CA HIS A 116 9.31 -1.71 -7.11
C HIS A 116 10.69 -1.91 -6.49
N ARG A 117 11.55 -2.74 -7.12
CA ARG A 117 12.97 -2.96 -6.76
C ARG A 117 13.25 -3.21 -5.27
N VAL A 118 12.35 -3.92 -4.60
CA VAL A 118 12.48 -4.32 -3.19
C VAL A 118 11.87 -5.70 -2.99
N SER A 119 12.47 -6.54 -2.14
CA SER A 119 11.87 -7.83 -1.76
C SER A 119 10.79 -7.63 -0.70
N LEU A 120 9.92 -8.63 -0.53
CA LEU A 120 8.87 -8.57 0.49
C LEU A 120 9.48 -8.55 1.90
N GLU A 121 10.54 -9.33 2.13
CA GLU A 121 11.25 -9.41 3.41
C GLU A 121 11.84 -8.06 3.81
N THR A 122 12.55 -7.40 2.90
CA THR A 122 13.13 -6.07 3.14
C THR A 122 12.04 -5.02 3.33
N ALA A 123 10.94 -5.12 2.59
CA ALA A 123 9.80 -4.22 2.78
C ALA A 123 9.20 -4.34 4.20
N ILE A 124 9.05 -5.56 4.71
CA ILE A 124 8.55 -5.82 6.07
C ILE A 124 9.49 -5.20 7.11
N GLU A 125 10.79 -5.44 6.97
CA GLU A 125 11.80 -4.93 7.90
C GLU A 125 11.79 -3.40 7.95
N ILE A 126 11.79 -2.73 6.80
CA ILE A 126 11.73 -1.27 6.71
C ILE A 126 10.45 -0.72 7.33
N VAL A 127 9.30 -1.32 7.04
CA VAL A 127 8.03 -0.89 7.63
C VAL A 127 8.05 -1.08 9.14
N ASN A 128 8.58 -2.20 9.64
CA ASN A 128 8.70 -2.46 11.07
C ASN A 128 9.61 -1.44 11.77
N MET A 129 10.78 -1.13 11.20
CA MET A 129 11.70 -0.13 11.73
C MET A 129 11.13 1.29 11.75
N THR A 130 10.24 1.61 10.82
CA THR A 130 9.65 2.95 10.67
C THR A 130 8.31 3.11 11.39
N CYS A 131 7.75 2.03 11.93
CA CYS A 131 6.51 2.02 12.70
C CYS A 131 6.75 2.38 14.17
N LYS A 132 6.69 3.68 14.50
CA LYS A 132 6.57 4.14 15.89
C LYS A 132 5.14 4.04 16.45
N PHE A 133 4.17 3.95 15.55
CA PHE A 133 2.73 3.85 15.82
C PHE A 133 2.11 2.81 14.89
N ARG A 134 0.77 2.78 14.78
CA ARG A 134 0.06 1.96 13.78
C ARG A 134 0.56 2.15 12.33
N VAL A 135 0.86 3.38 11.94
CA VAL A 135 1.24 3.73 10.55
C VAL A 135 2.71 4.16 10.55
N PRO A 136 3.53 3.73 9.58
CA PRO A 136 4.92 4.16 9.45
C PRO A 136 5.07 5.67 9.52
N GLU A 137 6.08 6.14 10.24
CA GLU A 137 6.33 7.57 10.47
C GLU A 137 6.41 8.39 9.17
N PRO A 138 7.07 7.93 8.07
CA PRO A 138 7.09 8.66 6.81
C PRO A 138 5.68 8.90 6.23
N ILE A 139 4.82 7.88 6.31
CA ILE A 139 3.43 7.94 5.81
C ILE A 139 2.59 8.82 6.73
N ARG A 140 2.79 8.72 8.04
CA ARG A 140 2.08 9.53 9.03
C ARG A 140 2.37 11.01 8.84
N GLN A 141 3.63 11.39 8.64
CA GLN A 141 4.04 12.77 8.37
C GLN A 141 3.44 13.31 7.07
N ALA A 142 3.41 12.50 6.01
CA ALA A 142 2.77 12.88 4.75
C ALA A 142 1.25 13.13 4.92
N ASP A 143 0.53 12.27 5.65
CA ASP A 143 -0.92 12.41 5.92
C ASP A 143 -1.20 13.69 6.73
N ILE A 144 -0.38 14.01 7.74
CA ILE A 144 -0.50 15.23 8.56
C ILE A 144 -0.31 16.47 7.68
N ARG A 145 0.82 16.57 6.96
CA ARG A 145 1.16 17.75 6.14
C ARG A 145 0.15 17.97 5.02
N SER A 146 -0.33 16.90 4.39
CA SER A 146 -1.37 16.99 3.36
C SER A 146 -2.68 17.58 3.92
N ARG A 147 -3.12 17.12 5.10
CA ARG A 147 -4.32 17.66 5.77
C ARG A 147 -4.15 19.10 6.22
N GLU A 148 -2.99 19.48 6.73
CA GLU A 148 -2.68 20.86 7.08
C GLU A 148 -2.74 21.78 5.86
N HIS A 149 -2.18 21.34 4.73
CA HIS A 149 -2.25 22.09 3.48
C HIS A 149 -3.70 22.29 3.02
N LEU A 150 -4.51 21.22 3.03
CA LEU A 150 -5.93 21.31 2.67
C LEU A 150 -6.73 22.24 3.60
N ARG A 151 -6.40 22.29 4.89
CA ARG A 151 -7.04 23.24 5.83
C ARG A 151 -6.68 24.69 5.49
N LYS A 152 -5.40 24.97 5.18
CA LYS A 152 -4.95 26.32 4.78
C LYS A 152 -5.63 26.80 3.49
N LEU A 153 -5.84 25.91 2.52
CA LEU A 153 -6.55 26.24 1.27
C LEU A 153 -8.03 26.56 1.49
N LYS A 154 -8.69 25.96 2.49
CA LYS A 154 -10.10 26.22 2.82
C LYS A 154 -10.32 27.52 3.60
N MET A 155 -9.25 28.12 4.15
CA MET A 155 -9.32 29.39 4.87
C MET A 155 -8.97 30.60 3.98
N LYS A 156 -8.71 30.37 2.69
CA LYS A 156 -8.60 31.40 1.65
C LYS A 156 -9.86 31.40 0.80
#